data_AF-A0AA41Z7Y4-F1
#
_entry.id   AF-A0AA41Z7Y4-F1
#
_cell.length_a   1.000
_cell.length_b   1.000
_cell.length_c   1.000
_cell.angle_alpha   90.00
_cell.angle_beta   90.00
_cell.angle_gamma   90.00
#
_symmetry.space_group_name_H-M   'P 1'
#
loop_
_entity.id
_entity.type
_entity.pdbx_description
1 polymer ?
#
loop_
_entity_poly.entity_id
_entity_poly.type
_entity_poly.pdbx_seq_one_letter_code
_entity_poly.pdbx_strand_id
1 'polypeptide(L)'
;MRAAFWRVAHMRYHMKAPSRLTDLAAFTWAAFFILVYGAAILAGWRPNNAIEALVGLTLTATPLIVGILLRRVRIEASKGPNALYLKRVEASR
;
A
#
# COMPACT_ATOMS: atom_id res chain seq x y z
N MET A 1 -13.36 0.05 -9.64
CA MET A 1 -12.35 0.36 -8.59
C MET A 1 -11.18 1.22 -9.07
N ARG A 2 -10.61 0.97 -10.27
CA ARG A 2 -9.45 1.73 -10.80
C ARG A 2 -9.69 3.24 -10.93
N ALA A 3 -10.87 3.66 -11.41
CA ALA A 3 -11.25 5.08 -11.53
C ALA A 3 -11.28 5.81 -10.18
N ALA A 4 -11.85 5.19 -9.15
CA ALA A 4 -11.94 5.77 -7.80
C ALA A 4 -10.55 5.96 -7.17
N PHE A 5 -9.67 4.97 -7.32
CA PHE A 5 -8.28 5.07 -6.87
C PHE A 5 -7.55 6.27 -7.50
N TRP A 6 -7.59 6.40 -8.83
CA TRP A 6 -6.89 7.50 -9.52
C TRP A 6 -7.52 8.87 -9.24
N ARG A 7 -8.83 8.92 -8.98
CA ARG A 7 -9.50 10.16 -8.53
C ARG A 7 -8.95 10.61 -7.17
N VAL A 8 -8.85 9.71 -6.20
CA VAL A 8 -8.28 10.00 -4.87
C VAL A 8 -6.79 10.33 -4.98
N ALA A 9 -6.04 9.57 -5.78
CA ALA A 9 -4.61 9.80 -6.00
C ALA A 9 -4.35 11.19 -6.58
N HIS A 10 -5.13 11.61 -7.59
CA HIS A 10 -5.03 12.95 -8.15
C HIS A 10 -5.37 14.02 -7.11
N MET A 11 -6.52 13.92 -6.42
CA MET A 11 -6.92 14.91 -5.40
C MET A 11 -5.84 15.12 -4.35
N ARG A 12 -5.24 14.03 -3.85
CA ARG A 12 -4.28 14.09 -2.74
C ARG A 12 -2.84 14.37 -3.15
N TYR A 13 -2.43 13.95 -4.35
CA TYR A 13 -1.02 13.97 -4.76
C TYR A 13 -0.72 14.83 -6.01
N HIS A 14 -1.69 15.57 -6.56
CA HIS A 14 -1.43 16.49 -7.68
C HIS A 14 -0.47 17.63 -7.32
N MET A 15 -0.51 18.12 -6.07
CA MET A 15 0.38 19.20 -5.59
C MET A 15 1.65 18.67 -4.90
N LYS A 16 1.59 17.48 -4.31
CA LYS A 16 2.68 16.92 -3.50
C LYS A 16 2.79 15.43 -3.76
N ALA A 17 3.94 15.00 -4.26
CA ALA A 17 4.20 13.58 -4.49
C ALA A 17 4.24 12.79 -3.16
N PRO A 18 3.89 11.49 -3.17
CA PRO A 18 4.06 10.61 -2.02
C PRO A 18 5.53 10.60 -1.56
N SER A 19 5.76 10.69 -0.24
CA SER A 19 7.11 10.65 0.32
C SER A 19 7.71 9.25 0.21
N ARG A 20 8.99 9.17 -0.20
CA ARG A 20 9.74 7.91 -0.22
C ARG A 20 9.85 7.28 1.17
N LEU A 21 9.84 8.09 2.23
CA LEU A 21 9.87 7.62 3.61
C LEU A 21 8.59 6.88 3.99
N THR A 22 7.44 7.29 3.45
CA THR A 22 6.17 6.60 3.70
C THR A 22 6.14 5.23 3.06
N ASP A 23 6.68 5.10 1.84
CA ASP A 23 6.86 3.80 1.18
C ASP A 23 7.78 2.90 2.01
N LEU A 24 8.93 3.42 2.43
CA LEU A 24 9.91 2.68 3.24
C LEU A 24 9.29 2.22 4.56
N ALA A 25 8.64 3.12 5.30
CA ALA A 25 7.97 2.79 6.55
C ALA A 25 6.91 1.70 6.37
N ALA A 26 6.10 1.76 5.30
CA ALA A 26 5.09 0.75 5.01
C ALA A 26 5.72 -0.63 4.71
N PHE A 27 6.80 -0.67 3.92
CA PHE A 27 7.51 -1.93 3.64
C PHE A 27 8.23 -2.48 4.87
N THR A 28 8.88 -1.63 5.66
CA THR A 28 9.54 -2.04 6.91
C THR A 28 8.52 -2.59 7.90
N TRP A 29 7.37 -1.93 8.04
CA TRP A 29 6.26 -2.41 8.87
C TRP A 29 5.77 -3.78 8.41
N ALA A 30 5.48 -3.94 7.11
CA ALA A 30 5.05 -5.23 6.57
C ALA A 30 6.10 -6.33 6.81
N ALA A 31 7.37 -6.04 6.55
CA ALA A 31 8.47 -6.99 6.77
C ALA A 31 8.60 -7.39 8.25
N PHE A 32 8.48 -6.42 9.17
CA PHE A 32 8.50 -6.70 10.61
C PHE A 32 7.42 -7.70 11.01
N PHE A 33 6.17 -7.46 10.62
CA PHE A 33 5.08 -8.38 10.98
C PHE A 33 5.18 -9.74 10.27
N ILE A 34 5.64 -9.77 9.02
CA ILE A 34 5.91 -11.04 8.31
C ILE A 34 6.96 -11.86 9.08
N LEU A 35 8.03 -11.22 9.55
CA LEU A 35 9.07 -11.91 10.32
C LEU A 35 8.56 -12.38 11.67
N VAL A 36 7.85 -11.53 12.42
CA VAL A 36 7.33 -11.87 13.75
C VAL A 36 6.30 -13.00 13.66
N TYR A 37 5.29 -12.87 12.80
CA TYR A 37 4.27 -13.91 12.65
C TYR A 37 4.82 -15.17 11.99
N GLY A 38 5.72 -15.04 11.02
CA GLY A 38 6.40 -16.19 10.40
C GLY A 38 7.23 -16.97 11.42
N ALA A 39 8.01 -16.28 12.25
CA ALA A 39 8.78 -16.91 13.32
C ALA A 39 7.87 -17.58 14.37
N ALA A 40 6.77 -16.93 14.75
CA ALA A 40 5.80 -17.52 15.68
C ALA A 40 5.21 -18.83 15.12
N ILE A 41 4.79 -18.83 13.85
CA ILE A 41 4.26 -20.02 13.18
C ILE A 41 5.30 -21.14 13.12
N LEU A 42 6.56 -20.80 12.77
CA LEU A 42 7.67 -21.75 12.76
C LEU A 42 8.01 -22.30 14.15
N ALA A 43 7.78 -21.52 15.21
CA ALA A 43 7.90 -21.94 16.60
C ALA A 43 6.69 -22.78 17.10
N GLY A 44 5.74 -23.11 16.22
CA GLY A 44 4.58 -23.93 16.54
C GLY A 44 3.37 -23.14 17.06
N TRP A 45 3.42 -21.81 17.07
CA TRP A 45 2.22 -21.01 17.36
C TRP A 45 1.20 -21.21 16.24
N ARG A 46 -0.01 -21.63 16.64
CA ARG A 46 -1.16 -21.72 15.75
C ARG A 46 -2.18 -20.71 16.23
N PRO A 47 -2.66 -19.80 15.36
CA PRO A 47 -3.74 -18.90 15.74
C PRO A 47 -4.96 -19.76 16.10
N ASN A 48 -5.44 -19.61 17.33
CA ASN A 48 -6.48 -20.48 17.87
C ASN A 48 -7.87 -20.09 17.34
N ASN A 49 -8.02 -18.85 16.88
CA ASN A 49 -9.28 -18.30 16.39
C ASN A 49 -9.08 -17.52 15.08
N ALA A 50 -10.16 -17.45 14.29
CA ALA A 50 -10.18 -16.70 13.01
C ALA A 50 -9.81 -15.22 13.16
N ILE A 51 -10.07 -14.61 14.33
CA ILE A 51 -9.74 -13.21 14.61
C ILE A 51 -8.22 -13.00 14.66
N GLU A 52 -7.46 -13.89 15.30
CA GLU A 52 -5.99 -13.76 15.39
C GLU A 52 -5.34 -13.87 14.02
N ALA A 53 -5.83 -14.82 13.21
CA ALA A 53 -5.40 -14.97 11.82
C ALA A 53 -5.74 -13.72 10.99
N LEU A 54 -6.94 -13.15 11.16
CA LEU A 54 -7.35 -11.92 10.48
C LEU A 54 -6.49 -10.72 10.91
N VAL A 55 -6.17 -10.60 12.19
CA VAL A 55 -5.30 -9.53 12.71
C VAL A 55 -3.90 -9.66 12.12
N GLY A 56 -3.30 -10.85 12.14
CA GLY A 56 -2.00 -11.06 11.51
C GLY A 56 -2.00 -10.76 10.01
N LEU A 57 -3.07 -11.16 9.31
CA LEU A 57 -3.21 -10.89 7.88
C LEU A 57 -3.40 -9.41 7.58
N THR A 58 -4.20 -8.69 8.36
CA THR A 58 -4.40 -7.24 8.17
C THR A 58 -3.14 -6.44 8.51
N LEU A 59 -2.44 -6.78 9.59
CA LEU A 59 -1.18 -6.12 9.98
C LEU A 59 -0.04 -6.32 8.97
N THR A 60 -0.10 -7.36 8.15
CA THR A 60 0.87 -7.63 7.08
C THR A 60 0.40 -7.11 5.73
N ALA A 61 -0.82 -7.43 5.32
CA ALA A 61 -1.35 -7.13 3.98
C ALA A 61 -1.66 -5.65 3.80
N THR A 62 -2.26 -4.98 4.78
CA THR A 62 -2.64 -3.56 4.67
C THR A 62 -1.44 -2.65 4.39
N PRO A 63 -0.35 -2.66 5.18
CA PRO A 63 0.80 -1.80 4.90
C PRO A 63 1.47 -2.14 3.56
N LEU A 64 1.48 -3.42 3.18
CA LEU A 64 2.06 -3.86 1.90
C LEU A 64 1.25 -3.34 0.71
N ILE A 65 -0.08 -3.43 0.77
CA ILE A 65 -0.99 -2.85 -0.24
C ILE A 65 -0.80 -1.32 -0.30
N VAL A 66 -0.77 -0.65 0.85
CA VAL A 66 -0.58 0.81 0.91
C VAL A 66 0.75 1.22 0.28
N GLY A 67 1.86 0.55 0.62
CA GLY A 67 3.17 0.83 0.04
C GLY A 67 3.22 0.61 -1.48
N ILE A 68 2.57 -0.44 -1.99
CA ILE A 68 2.46 -0.68 -3.44
C ILE A 68 1.66 0.43 -4.12
N LEU A 69 0.54 0.85 -3.54
CA LEU A 69 -0.32 1.89 -4.10
C LEU A 69 0.40 3.24 -4.12
N LEU A 70 1.08 3.63 -3.04
CA LEU A 70 1.86 4.86 -2.97
C LEU A 70 3.00 4.86 -4.00
N ARG A 71 3.72 3.74 -4.12
CA ARG A 71 4.75 3.56 -5.15
C ARG A 71 4.18 3.71 -6.56
N ARG A 72 2.99 3.16 -6.84
CA ARG A 72 2.32 3.34 -8.14
C ARG A 72 2.00 4.80 -8.42
N VAL A 73 1.46 5.53 -7.45
CA VAL A 73 1.18 6.97 -7.60
C VAL A 73 2.47 7.74 -7.86
N ARG A 74 3.55 7.43 -7.14
CA ARG A 74 4.84 8.10 -7.29
C ARG A 74 5.47 7.88 -8.67
N ILE A 75 5.45 6.65 -9.17
CA ILE A 75 5.92 6.32 -10.52
C ILE A 75 5.11 7.08 -11.56
N GLU A 76 3.78 7.14 -11.42
CA GLU A 76 2.94 7.86 -12.37
C GLU A 76 3.19 9.38 -12.31
N ALA A 77 3.26 9.96 -11.10
CA ALA A 77 3.55 11.38 -10.91
C ALA A 77 4.92 11.80 -11.48
N SER A 78 5.90 10.88 -11.51
CA SER A 78 7.23 11.16 -12.08
C SER A 78 7.24 11.31 -13.61
N LYS A 79 6.17 10.92 -14.30
CA LYS A 79 6.09 11.02 -15.78
C LYS A 79 5.81 12.44 -16.28
N GLY A 80 5.47 13.37 -15.40
CA GLY A 80 5.26 14.78 -15.75
C GLY A 80 4.15 15.44 -14.93
N PRO A 81 4.02 16.78 -15.02
CA PRO A 81 3.14 17.58 -14.16
C PRO A 81 1.66 17.20 -14.29
N ASN A 82 1.22 16.76 -15.47
CA ASN A 82 -0.17 16.38 -15.73
C ASN A 82 -0.41 14.86 -15.76
N ALA A 83 0.60 14.04 -15.42
CA ALA A 83 0.50 12.59 -15.58
C ALA A 83 -0.63 11.97 -14.74
N LEU A 84 -0.80 12.40 -13.49
CA LEU A 84 -1.90 11.93 -12.63
C LEU A 84 -3.29 12.35 -13.16
N TYR A 85 -3.39 13.54 -13.77
CA TYR A 85 -4.63 14.02 -14.37
C TYR A 85 -5.00 13.17 -15.59
N LEU A 86 -4.05 12.96 -16.50
CA LEU A 86 -4.24 12.11 -17.66
C LEU A 86 -4.62 10.68 -17.24
N LYS A 87 -3.98 10.13 -16.20
CA LYS A 87 -4.31 8.80 -15.69
C LYS A 87 -5.71 8.71 -15.08
N ARG A 88 -6.18 9.78 -14.42
CA ARG A 88 -7.55 9.88 -13.93
C ARG A 88 -8.56 9.88 -15.09
N VAL A 89 -8.30 10.65 -16.15
CA VAL A 89 -9.17 10.73 -17.33
C VAL A 89 -9.22 9.38 -18.05
N GLU A 90 -8.06 8.77 -18.32
CA GLU A 90 -7.95 7.45 -18.95
C GLU A 90 -8.69 6.38 -18.15
N ALA A 91 -8.57 6.39 -16.81
CA ALA A 91 -9.26 5.42 -15.96
C ALA A 91 -10.77 5.63 -15.82
N SER A 92 -11.30 6.77 -16.30
CA SER A 92 -12.73 7.10 -16.27
C SER A 92 -13.43 6.90 -17.62
N ARG A 93 -12.66 6.55 -18.66
CA ARG A 93 -13.15 6.18 -19.99
C ARG A 93 -13.39 4.68 -20.07
#